data_AF-A0A507ZZ84-F1
#
_entry.id   AF-A0A507ZZ84-F1
#
_cell.length_a   1.000
_cell.length_b   1.000
_cell.length_c   1.000
_cell.angle_alpha   90.00
_cell.angle_beta   90.00
_cell.angle_gamma   90.00
#
_symmetry.space_group_name_H-M   'P 1'
#
loop_
_entity.id
_entity.type
_entity.pdbx_description
1 polymer ?
#
loop_
_entity_poly.entity_id
_entity_poly.type
_entity_poly.pdbx_seq_one_letter_code
_entity_poly.pdbx_strand_id
1 'polypeptide(L)'
;MRLVRLLLVLGWMAALGVLAGPLEEDVRHVAAGHDFPERAFEGGNDDWRIVLRRYGPGEAIFVFEPPGEGDTATGSLRSVDPEGLIGRMHGQYGLTGSLRYRHATRPMKVLVGPARREAPCRTVRGVRYPQAILVSVGASDPLGADDSRVLYGCGRYLPD
;
A
#
# COMPACT_ATOMS: atom_id res chain seq x y z
N MET A 1 -55.12 24.72 57.21
CA MET A 1 -54.60 24.30 58.53
C MET A 1 -53.97 22.92 58.39
N ARG A 2 -52.81 22.68 59.04
CA ARG A 2 -51.99 21.44 59.09
C ARG A 2 -51.21 21.15 57.79
N LEU A 3 -49.92 21.48 57.61
CA LEU A 3 -48.68 21.32 58.41
C LEU A 3 -48.13 19.88 58.33
N VAL A 4 -46.80 19.79 58.11
CA VAL A 4 -45.90 18.62 58.27
C VAL A 4 -45.71 17.76 57.03
N ARG A 5 -44.53 17.35 56.54
CA ARG A 5 -43.09 17.69 56.64
C ARG A 5 -42.39 16.63 55.74
N LEU A 6 -41.22 16.96 55.19
CA LEU A 6 -40.09 16.06 54.93
C LEU A 6 -40.26 14.87 53.96
N LEU A 7 -39.49 14.84 52.86
CA LEU A 7 -38.30 13.97 52.75
C LEU A 7 -37.64 14.04 51.35
N LEU A 8 -36.31 14.00 51.40
CA LEU A 8 -35.36 13.47 50.41
C LEU A 8 -35.03 14.32 49.17
N VAL A 9 -34.15 15.28 49.44
CA VAL A 9 -33.02 15.66 48.59
C VAL A 9 -32.10 14.44 48.41
N LEU A 10 -31.79 14.04 47.17
CA LEU A 10 -30.53 13.45 46.67
C LEU A 10 -30.78 12.75 45.32
N GLY A 11 -30.97 13.54 44.27
CA GLY A 11 -30.94 13.09 42.89
C GLY A 11 -29.57 13.40 42.29
N TRP A 12 -28.78 12.35 42.08
CA TRP A 12 -27.38 12.37 41.69
C TRP A 12 -27.07 13.19 40.43
N MET A 13 -26.19 14.19 40.55
CA MET A 13 -25.38 14.65 39.42
C MET A 13 -24.33 13.59 39.12
N ALA A 14 -24.65 12.64 38.24
CA ALA A 14 -23.64 11.81 37.60
C ALA A 14 -23.13 12.56 36.36
N ALA A 15 -21.85 12.86 36.40
CA ALA A 15 -21.10 13.68 35.48
C ALA A 15 -21.29 13.29 34.01
N LEU A 16 -21.34 14.32 33.16
CA LEU A 16 -20.95 14.25 31.76
C LEU A 16 -19.51 13.71 31.69
N GLY A 17 -19.36 12.40 31.60
CA GLY A 17 -18.17 11.76 31.07
C GLY A 17 -18.25 11.76 29.55
N VAL A 18 -18.02 12.92 28.92
CA VAL A 18 -17.66 12.97 27.51
C VAL A 18 -16.35 12.20 27.38
N LEU A 19 -16.45 10.91 27.04
CA LEU A 19 -15.33 10.12 26.54
C LEU A 19 -14.99 10.67 25.14
N ALA A 20 -14.43 11.87 25.10
CA ALA A 20 -13.50 12.26 24.06
C ALA A 20 -12.24 11.44 24.31
N GLY A 21 -12.30 10.16 23.96
CA GLY A 21 -11.09 9.38 23.78
C GLY A 21 -10.24 10.13 22.75
N PRO A 22 -8.92 10.23 22.95
CA PRO A 22 -8.07 10.68 21.87
C PRO A 22 -8.33 9.69 20.72
N LEU A 23 -8.88 10.21 19.62
CA LEU A 23 -8.64 9.61 18.33
C LEU A 23 -7.13 9.72 18.16
N GLU A 24 -6.41 8.69 18.61
CA GLU A 24 -5.08 8.43 18.11
C GLU A 24 -5.26 8.25 16.61
N GLU A 25 -5.13 9.36 15.88
CA GLU A 25 -4.66 9.32 14.51
C GLU A 25 -3.43 8.42 14.58
N ASP A 26 -3.58 7.22 14.03
CA ASP A 26 -2.49 6.33 13.69
C ASP A 26 -1.63 7.08 12.67
N VAL A 27 -0.80 7.99 13.17
CA VAL A 27 0.21 8.73 12.45
C VAL A 27 1.26 7.70 12.08
N ARG A 28 0.96 7.03 10.97
CA ARG A 28 1.87 6.62 9.91
C ARG A 28 3.29 6.47 10.43
N HIS A 29 3.60 5.30 10.99
CA HIS A 29 4.96 4.81 10.91
C HIS A 29 5.29 4.59 9.43
N VAL A 30 5.73 5.66 8.76
CA VAL A 30 6.61 5.49 7.60
C VAL A 30 7.76 4.67 8.13
N ALA A 31 7.96 3.46 7.63
CA ALA A 31 9.13 2.66 7.99
C ALA A 31 10.36 3.50 7.66
N ALA A 32 10.95 4.13 8.68
CA ALA A 32 12.00 5.13 8.51
C ALA A 32 13.17 4.45 7.77
N GLY A 33 13.46 4.91 6.55
CA GLY A 33 14.47 4.31 5.67
C GLY A 33 13.95 3.60 4.42
N HIS A 34 12.63 3.37 4.29
CA HIS A 34 12.02 2.72 3.11
C HIS A 34 11.07 3.63 2.32
N ASP A 35 11.22 4.95 2.47
CA ASP A 35 10.41 5.90 1.70
C ASP A 35 10.68 5.74 0.20
N PHE A 36 9.62 5.77 -0.60
CA PHE A 36 9.73 5.64 -2.04
C PHE A 36 10.44 6.88 -2.60
N PRO A 37 11.39 6.74 -3.54
CA PRO A 37 12.15 7.88 -4.03
C PRO A 37 11.26 8.87 -4.79
N GLU A 38 11.68 10.14 -4.83
CA GLU A 38 10.97 11.21 -5.53
C GLU A 38 10.85 10.95 -7.03
N ARG A 39 11.88 10.35 -7.61
CA ARG A 39 11.91 9.95 -9.02
C ARG A 39 10.82 8.93 -9.32
N ALA A 40 10.03 9.22 -10.35
CA ALA A 40 9.05 8.28 -10.84
C ALA A 40 9.72 6.97 -11.29
N PHE A 41 9.03 5.86 -11.09
CA PHE A 41 9.48 4.54 -11.52
C PHE A 41 8.50 4.01 -12.57
N GLU A 42 9.03 3.51 -13.67
CA GLU A 42 8.27 2.73 -14.63
C GLU A 42 8.77 1.30 -14.62
N GLY A 43 7.86 0.34 -14.46
CA GLY A 43 8.18 -1.07 -14.57
C GLY A 43 7.05 -1.86 -15.21
N GLY A 44 7.34 -3.10 -15.57
CA GLY A 44 6.38 -3.96 -16.23
C GLY A 44 7.01 -5.12 -16.97
N ASN A 45 6.20 -5.74 -17.81
CA ASN A 45 6.63 -6.71 -18.79
C ASN A 45 5.88 -6.43 -20.10
N ASP A 46 5.96 -7.35 -21.08
CA ASP A 46 5.36 -7.14 -22.40
C ASP A 46 3.83 -6.96 -22.38
N ASP A 47 3.15 -7.52 -21.38
CA ASP A 47 1.69 -7.59 -21.28
C ASP A 47 1.10 -6.71 -20.17
N TRP A 48 1.93 -6.04 -19.35
CA TRP A 48 1.47 -5.21 -18.25
C TRP A 48 2.49 -4.11 -17.89
N ARG A 49 2.00 -3.02 -17.30
CA ARG A 49 2.83 -1.86 -16.94
C ARG A 49 2.36 -1.21 -15.64
N ILE A 50 3.30 -0.64 -14.90
CA ILE A 50 3.01 0.24 -13.76
C ILE A 50 3.93 1.46 -13.76
N VAL A 51 3.36 2.61 -13.49
CA VAL A 51 4.08 3.84 -13.18
C VAL A 51 3.80 4.20 -11.74
N LEU A 52 4.86 4.43 -10.96
CA LEU A 52 4.81 4.85 -9.57
C LEU A 52 5.39 6.26 -9.47
N ARG A 53 4.73 7.16 -8.73
CA ARG A 53 5.23 8.50 -8.45
C ARG A 53 4.99 8.85 -7.00
N ARG A 54 6.02 9.32 -6.29
CA ARG A 54 5.86 9.81 -4.92
C ARG A 54 4.87 10.99 -4.92
N TYR A 55 3.94 10.97 -3.98
CA TYR A 55 2.97 12.04 -3.74
C TYR A 55 3.27 12.80 -2.44
N GLY A 56 3.82 12.10 -1.45
CA GLY A 56 4.25 12.68 -0.18
C GLY A 56 5.19 11.73 0.56
N PRO A 57 5.64 12.09 1.77
CA PRO A 57 6.44 11.21 2.60
C PRO A 57 5.71 9.88 2.86
N GLY A 58 6.33 8.77 2.46
CA GLY A 58 5.78 7.43 2.58
C GLY A 58 4.57 7.13 1.69
N GLU A 59 4.26 7.96 0.68
CA GLU A 59 3.11 7.78 -0.19
C GLU A 59 3.48 7.88 -1.67
N ALA A 60 2.98 6.95 -2.47
CA ALA A 60 3.10 6.96 -3.92
C ALA A 60 1.73 6.81 -4.57
N ILE A 61 1.49 7.52 -5.67
CA ILE A 61 0.39 7.22 -6.58
C ILE A 61 0.85 6.25 -7.67
N PHE A 62 -0.08 5.49 -8.21
CA PHE A 62 0.21 4.58 -9.32
C PHE A 62 -0.79 4.69 -10.47
N VAL A 63 -0.30 4.34 -11.65
CA VAL A 63 -1.08 4.02 -12.84
C VAL A 63 -0.68 2.61 -13.25
N PHE A 64 -1.62 1.68 -13.29
CA PHE A 64 -1.39 0.25 -13.53
C PHE A 64 -2.24 -0.25 -14.70
N GLU A 65 -1.57 -0.81 -15.69
CA GLU A 65 -2.14 -1.51 -16.84
C GLU A 65 -1.97 -3.02 -16.60
N PRO A 66 -3.03 -3.74 -16.21
CA PRO A 66 -2.95 -5.17 -15.90
C PRO A 66 -2.76 -6.03 -17.17
N PRO A 67 -2.29 -7.29 -17.01
CA PRO A 67 -2.23 -8.25 -18.11
C PRO A 67 -3.55 -8.42 -18.88
N GLY A 68 -3.47 -8.39 -20.21
CA GLY A 68 -4.61 -8.61 -21.12
C GLY A 68 -5.41 -7.34 -21.42
N GLU A 69 -6.64 -7.49 -21.90
CA GLU A 69 -7.54 -6.36 -22.14
C GLU A 69 -8.21 -5.94 -20.81
N GLY A 70 -7.80 -4.80 -20.26
CA GLY A 70 -8.34 -4.29 -19.01
C GLY A 70 -8.22 -2.78 -18.90
N ASP A 71 -9.13 -2.17 -18.15
CA ASP A 71 -9.05 -0.75 -17.85
C ASP A 71 -7.81 -0.46 -17.00
N THR A 72 -7.14 0.64 -17.34
CA THR A 72 -6.09 1.21 -16.50
C THR A 72 -6.65 1.53 -15.12
N ALA A 73 -5.95 1.05 -14.10
CA ALA A 73 -6.29 1.33 -12.71
C ALA A 73 -5.35 2.37 -12.11
N THR A 74 -5.89 3.18 -11.20
CA THR A 74 -5.14 4.21 -10.49
C THR A 74 -5.43 4.15 -9.00
N GLY A 75 -4.50 4.64 -8.19
CA GLY A 75 -4.68 4.67 -6.75
C GLY A 75 -3.42 5.16 -6.03
N SER A 76 -3.40 4.92 -4.72
CA SER A 76 -2.29 5.27 -3.84
C SER A 76 -1.79 4.04 -3.09
N LEU A 77 -0.49 3.99 -2.86
CA LEU A 77 0.21 3.02 -2.03
C LEU A 77 0.98 3.76 -0.94
N ARG A 78 1.17 3.08 0.19
CA ARG A 78 2.00 3.54 1.30
C ARG A 78 3.29 2.73 1.37
N SER A 79 4.39 3.38 1.68
CA SER A 79 5.67 2.73 1.97
C SER A 79 5.57 1.90 3.24
N VAL A 80 6.07 0.67 3.15
CA VAL A 80 6.17 -0.30 4.24
C VAL A 80 7.53 -0.97 4.19
N ASP A 81 7.86 -1.72 5.24
CA ASP A 81 9.02 -2.61 5.22
C ASP A 81 8.92 -3.58 4.03
N PRO A 82 9.93 -3.64 3.13
CA PRO A 82 9.93 -4.58 2.02
C PRO A 82 10.12 -6.04 2.44
N GLU A 83 10.64 -6.33 3.64
CA GLU A 83 10.91 -7.70 4.07
C GLU A 83 9.61 -8.49 4.26
N GLY A 84 9.52 -9.65 3.60
CA GLY A 84 8.35 -10.54 3.73
C GLY A 84 7.06 -10.02 3.07
N LEU A 85 7.09 -8.87 2.40
CA LEU A 85 5.87 -8.24 1.86
C LEU A 85 5.16 -9.13 0.83
N ILE A 86 5.94 -9.76 -0.06
CA ILE A 86 5.46 -10.73 -1.06
C ILE A 86 6.25 -12.03 -0.87
N GLY A 87 5.71 -12.94 -0.05
CA GLY A 87 6.37 -14.22 0.25
C GLY A 87 7.74 -14.01 0.91
N ARG A 88 8.78 -14.72 0.42
CA ARG A 88 10.17 -14.57 0.89
C ARG A 88 11.01 -13.66 -0.02
N MET A 89 10.37 -12.82 -0.82
CA MET A 89 11.08 -11.94 -1.74
C MET A 89 11.57 -10.68 -1.01
N HIS A 90 12.74 -10.19 -1.41
CA HIS A 90 13.33 -8.98 -0.87
C HIS A 90 13.32 -7.87 -1.93
N GLY A 91 13.00 -6.65 -1.50
CA GLY A 91 13.08 -5.44 -2.31
C GLY A 91 13.85 -4.34 -1.58
N GLN A 92 14.21 -3.30 -2.30
CA GLN A 92 14.72 -2.06 -1.71
C GLN A 92 13.56 -1.21 -1.16
N TYR A 93 12.42 -1.23 -1.86
CA TYR A 93 11.21 -0.50 -1.52
C TYR A 93 10.00 -1.42 -1.51
N GLY A 94 9.18 -1.32 -0.48
CA GLY A 94 7.91 -2.02 -0.32
C GLY A 94 6.75 -1.02 -0.29
N LEU A 95 5.70 -1.29 -1.04
CA LEU A 95 4.51 -0.45 -1.12
C LEU A 95 3.26 -1.32 -0.96
N THR A 96 2.27 -0.85 -0.19
CA THR A 96 0.99 -1.55 -0.02
C THR A 96 -0.19 -0.59 -0.11
N GLY A 97 -1.32 -1.08 -0.61
CA GLY A 97 -2.55 -0.30 -0.70
C GLY A 97 -3.67 -1.08 -1.35
N SER A 98 -4.58 -0.36 -2.00
CA SER A 98 -5.74 -0.95 -2.67
C SER A 98 -5.82 -0.51 -4.13
N LEU A 99 -6.16 -1.47 -4.98
CA LEU A 99 -6.43 -1.32 -6.39
C LEU A 99 -7.94 -1.40 -6.61
N ARG A 100 -8.51 -0.46 -7.37
CA ARG A 100 -9.88 -0.59 -7.87
C ARG A 100 -9.84 -1.05 -9.33
N TYR A 101 -10.42 -2.22 -9.61
CA TYR A 101 -10.46 -2.82 -10.95
C TYR A 101 -11.82 -3.49 -11.19
N ARG A 102 -12.48 -3.18 -12.32
CA ARG A 102 -13.78 -3.74 -12.73
C ARG A 102 -14.81 -3.83 -11.57
N HIS A 103 -15.00 -2.72 -10.86
CA HIS A 103 -15.90 -2.59 -9.70
C HIS A 103 -15.51 -3.32 -8.41
N ALA A 104 -14.37 -4.02 -8.38
CA ALA A 104 -13.84 -4.63 -7.17
C ALA A 104 -12.65 -3.83 -6.62
N THR A 105 -12.58 -3.74 -5.29
CA THR A 105 -11.38 -3.27 -4.58
C THR A 105 -10.57 -4.49 -4.17
N ARG A 106 -9.28 -4.53 -4.52
CA ARG A 106 -8.36 -5.62 -4.20
C ARG A 106 -7.12 -5.08 -3.50
N PRO A 107 -6.55 -5.80 -2.51
CA PRO A 107 -5.26 -5.42 -1.96
C PRO A 107 -4.19 -5.49 -3.05
N MET A 108 -3.26 -4.54 -3.00
CA MET A 108 -2.13 -4.47 -3.92
C MET A 108 -0.85 -4.29 -3.11
N LYS A 109 0.18 -5.07 -3.45
CA LYS A 109 1.52 -4.95 -2.90
C LYS A 109 2.51 -4.80 -4.03
N VAL A 110 3.52 -3.95 -3.86
CA VAL A 110 4.59 -3.73 -4.84
C VAL A 110 5.93 -3.82 -4.13
N LEU A 111 6.86 -4.57 -4.72
CA LEU A 111 8.26 -4.59 -4.33
C LEU A 111 9.11 -4.11 -5.49
N VAL A 112 9.98 -3.14 -5.26
CA VAL A 112 10.99 -2.68 -6.22
C VAL A 112 12.37 -2.94 -5.65
N GLY A 113 13.26 -3.53 -6.43
CA GLY A 113 14.63 -3.81 -6.01
C GLY A 113 15.64 -3.71 -7.14
N PRO A 114 16.93 -3.53 -6.81
CA PRO A 114 18.00 -3.54 -7.81
C PRO A 114 18.10 -4.92 -8.45
N ALA A 115 18.27 -4.95 -9.77
CA ALA A 115 18.73 -6.15 -10.45
C ALA A 115 20.21 -6.39 -10.11
N ARG A 116 20.66 -7.64 -10.13
CA ARG A 116 22.06 -7.98 -9.89
C ARG A 116 22.91 -7.43 -11.04
N ARG A 117 24.08 -6.84 -10.74
CA ARG A 117 24.98 -6.28 -11.77
C ARG A 117 25.33 -7.28 -12.87
N GLU A 118 25.59 -8.53 -12.49
CA GLU A 118 25.96 -9.61 -13.42
C GLU A 118 24.74 -10.30 -14.05
N ALA A 119 23.53 -10.05 -13.52
CA ALA A 119 22.27 -10.60 -14.01
C ALA A 119 21.19 -9.50 -14.01
N PRO A 120 21.25 -8.55 -14.96
CA PRO A 120 20.26 -7.48 -15.07
C PRO A 120 18.88 -8.08 -15.34
N CYS A 121 17.84 -7.37 -14.90
CA CYS A 121 16.48 -7.78 -15.21
C CYS A 121 16.26 -7.69 -16.72
N ARG A 122 15.64 -8.71 -17.31
CA ARG A 122 15.32 -8.73 -18.75
C ARG A 122 13.83 -8.95 -18.94
N THR A 123 13.22 -8.16 -19.81
CA THR A 123 11.86 -8.42 -20.29
C THR A 123 11.85 -9.63 -21.23
N VAL A 124 10.66 -10.12 -21.60
CA VAL A 124 10.51 -11.21 -22.58
C VAL A 124 11.18 -10.88 -23.92
N ARG A 125 11.16 -9.60 -24.33
CA ARG A 125 11.88 -9.09 -25.53
C ARG A 125 13.39 -8.93 -25.35
N GLY A 126 13.95 -9.28 -24.20
CA GLY A 126 15.39 -9.22 -23.93
C GLY A 126 15.93 -7.83 -23.58
N VAL A 127 15.06 -6.82 -23.40
CA VAL A 127 15.48 -5.47 -22.99
C VAL A 127 15.95 -5.51 -21.54
N ARG A 128 17.14 -4.96 -21.27
CA ARG A 128 17.78 -4.96 -19.96
C ARG A 128 17.39 -3.74 -19.14
N TYR A 129 17.15 -3.96 -17.85
CA TYR A 129 16.78 -2.93 -16.89
C TYR A 129 17.59 -3.04 -15.59
N PRO A 130 17.85 -1.91 -14.91
CA PRO A 130 18.62 -1.91 -13.67
C PRO A 130 17.79 -2.32 -12.45
N GLN A 131 16.46 -2.37 -12.55
CA GLN A 131 15.57 -2.77 -11.45
C GLN A 131 14.66 -3.94 -11.87
N ALA A 132 14.26 -4.71 -10.86
CA ALA A 132 13.17 -5.66 -10.92
C ALA A 132 11.99 -5.15 -10.10
N ILE A 133 10.78 -5.54 -10.50
CA ILE A 133 9.54 -5.22 -9.81
C ILE A 133 8.68 -6.46 -9.65
N LEU A 134 8.05 -6.60 -8.49
CA LEU A 134 6.98 -7.55 -8.23
C LEU A 134 5.71 -6.78 -7.90
N VAL A 135 4.59 -7.18 -8.48
CA VAL A 135 3.26 -6.65 -8.16
C VAL A 135 2.36 -7.81 -7.77
N SER A 136 1.81 -7.79 -6.57
CA SER A 136 0.80 -8.75 -6.13
C SER A 136 -0.56 -8.05 -6.07
N VAL A 137 -1.57 -8.64 -6.72
CA VAL A 137 -2.96 -8.16 -6.68
C VAL A 137 -3.84 -9.28 -6.10
N GLY A 138 -4.68 -8.94 -5.13
CA GLY A 138 -5.67 -9.85 -4.55
C GLY A 138 -5.15 -10.74 -3.42
N ALA A 139 -3.83 -10.75 -3.14
CA ALA A 139 -3.27 -11.51 -2.02
C ALA A 139 -3.52 -10.81 -0.68
N SER A 140 -4.48 -11.31 0.10
CA SER A 140 -4.59 -10.97 1.53
C SER A 140 -3.58 -11.76 2.37
N ASP A 141 -3.22 -12.98 1.95
CA ASP A 141 -2.34 -13.91 2.69
C ASP A 141 -1.07 -14.25 1.86
N PRO A 142 0.15 -14.06 2.40
CA PRO A 142 1.40 -14.45 1.73
C PRO A 142 1.64 -15.97 1.62
N LEU A 143 0.82 -16.81 2.26
CA LEU A 143 0.98 -18.28 2.30
C LEU A 143 -0.28 -19.08 1.90
N GLY A 144 -1.40 -18.45 1.51
CA GLY A 144 -2.69 -19.15 1.39
C GLY A 144 -3.61 -18.73 0.23
N ALA A 145 -3.75 -19.64 -0.73
CA ALA A 145 -4.97 -20.14 -1.41
C ALA A 145 -6.10 -19.20 -1.93
N ASP A 146 -5.91 -17.89 -2.08
CA ASP A 146 -6.83 -17.05 -2.86
C ASP A 146 -6.07 -16.41 -4.04
N ASP A 147 -6.58 -16.59 -5.27
CA ASP A 147 -6.29 -16.02 -6.61
C ASP A 147 -5.25 -14.89 -6.77
N SER A 148 -4.14 -14.98 -6.04
CA SER A 148 -3.13 -13.96 -5.94
C SER A 148 -2.17 -14.10 -7.11
N ARG A 149 -2.32 -13.19 -8.08
CA ARG A 149 -1.41 -13.12 -9.21
C ARG A 149 -0.25 -12.22 -8.82
N VAL A 150 0.92 -12.84 -8.65
CA VAL A 150 2.19 -12.12 -8.54
C VAL A 150 2.75 -11.92 -9.95
N LEU A 151 2.86 -10.68 -10.37
CA LEU A 151 3.45 -10.26 -11.64
C LEU A 151 4.91 -9.91 -11.42
N TYR A 152 5.79 -10.53 -12.20
CA TYR A 152 7.21 -10.20 -12.25
C TYR A 152 7.50 -9.34 -13.48
N GLY A 153 8.32 -8.31 -13.28
CA GLY A 153 8.71 -7.38 -14.33
C GLY A 153 10.03 -6.72 -14.07
N CYS A 154 10.40 -5.88 -15.03
CA CYS A 154 11.62 -5.09 -15.04
C CYS A 154 11.27 -3.61 -15.12
N GLY A 155 12.15 -2.74 -14.64
CA GLY A 155 11.86 -1.31 -14.67
C GLY A 155 13.06 -0.41 -14.44
N ARG A 156 12.80 0.89 -14.48
CA ARG A 156 13.78 1.94 -14.24
C ARG A 156 13.15 3.15 -13.59
N TYR A 157 13.99 3.90 -12.86
CA TYR A 157 13.65 5.27 -12.50
C TYR A 157 13.72 6.15 -13.74
N LEU A 158 12.70 6.99 -13.91
CA LEU A 158 12.61 7.98 -14.98
C LEU A 158 13.53 9.17 -14.66
N PRO A 159 14.04 9.87 -15.69
CA PRO A 159 14.70 11.15 -15.49
C PRO A 159 13.73 12.17 -14.89
N ASP A 160 14.26 13.11 -14.12
CA ASP A 160 13.52 14.25 -13.57
C ASP A 160 12.97 15.17 -14.68
#